data_AF-R4VPB1-F1
#
_entry.id   AF-R4VPB1-F1
#
_cell.length_a   1.000
_cell.length_b   1.000
_cell.length_c   1.000
_cell.angle_alpha   90.00
_cell.angle_beta   90.00
_cell.angle_gamma   90.00
#
_symmetry.space_group_name_H-M   'P 1'
#
loop_
_entity.id
_entity.type
_entity.pdbx_description
1 polymer ?
#
loop_
_entity_poly.entity_id
_entity_poly.type
_entity_poly.pdbx_seq_one_letter_code
_entity_poly.pdbx_strand_id
1 'polypeptide(L)'
;MTDDSELRKLAGSADVVVFHSPVTDLGGLDERLEQSGRHWQAIEMGMGSSESREQFARLKAMTGRSTLPQIFVNGRFVGGLRQAEAQLPLTGPYPSAAGWMGYLGLLPFLAGALGVWFGPAWLAGWLAAYGAVILSFVGAIHWGLAMHRPAAAPEAFYASVTPALVGWVALLLPRLIGLPILAAGFIAWRIWEHRQPGDVLPRWFRRLRTVLTIGAVSALLIGWFALLPLTGRA
;
A
#
# COMPACT_ATOMS: atom_id res chain seq x y z
N MET A 1 -34.28 -32.80 11.74
CA MET A 1 -34.28 -32.51 10.29
C MET A 1 -34.52 -31.03 9.97
N THR A 2 -35.12 -30.25 10.86
CA THR A 2 -35.44 -28.83 10.62
C THR A 2 -34.20 -27.90 10.70
N ASP A 3 -33.22 -28.26 11.52
CA ASP A 3 -32.21 -27.32 12.03
C ASP A 3 -30.92 -27.23 11.17
N ASP A 4 -30.49 -28.33 10.54
CA ASP A 4 -29.43 -28.31 9.50
C ASP A 4 -29.86 -27.53 8.25
N SER A 5 -31.18 -27.48 8.00
CA SER A 5 -31.75 -26.68 6.92
C SER A 5 -31.63 -25.18 7.20
N GLU A 6 -31.68 -24.79 8.49
CA GLU A 6 -31.55 -23.39 8.90
C GLU A 6 -30.10 -22.91 8.76
N LEU A 7 -29.12 -23.72 9.13
CA LEU A 7 -27.69 -23.40 8.92
C LEU A 7 -27.34 -23.25 7.44
N ARG A 8 -27.93 -24.06 6.55
CA ARG A 8 -27.77 -23.90 5.10
C ARG A 8 -28.46 -22.65 4.56
N LYS A 9 -29.64 -22.31 5.09
CA LYS A 9 -30.32 -21.05 4.75
C LYS A 9 -29.49 -19.85 5.21
N LEU A 10 -28.92 -19.89 6.42
CA LEU A 10 -28.03 -18.87 6.96
C LEU A 10 -26.75 -18.74 6.14
N ALA A 11 -26.12 -19.84 5.75
CA ALA A 11 -24.94 -19.81 4.90
C ALA A 11 -25.19 -19.23 3.49
N GLY A 12 -26.45 -19.23 3.05
CA GLY A 12 -26.91 -18.66 1.77
C GLY A 12 -27.72 -17.37 1.89
N SER A 13 -27.73 -16.71 3.05
CA SER A 13 -28.51 -15.48 3.28
C SER A 13 -27.94 -14.25 2.57
N ALA A 14 -26.67 -14.31 2.16
CA ALA A 14 -25.94 -13.23 1.52
C ALA A 14 -24.95 -13.76 0.48
N ASP A 15 -24.40 -12.86 -0.36
CA ASP A 15 -23.35 -13.21 -1.32
C ASP A 15 -22.10 -13.75 -0.60
N VAL A 16 -21.80 -13.18 0.58
CA VAL A 16 -20.74 -13.63 1.48
C VAL A 16 -21.24 -13.69 2.91
N VAL A 17 -21.11 -14.86 3.54
CA VAL A 17 -21.48 -15.08 4.96
C VAL A 17 -20.25 -15.46 5.75
N VAL A 18 -19.98 -14.74 6.84
CA VAL A 18 -18.81 -14.93 7.70
C VAL A 18 -19.26 -15.37 9.08
N PHE A 19 -19.02 -16.62 9.43
CA PHE A 19 -19.15 -17.09 10.82
C PHE A 19 -17.86 -16.79 11.55
N HIS A 20 -17.91 -16.02 12.64
CA HIS A 20 -16.73 -15.61 13.41
C HIS A 20 -17.00 -15.64 14.90
N SER A 21 -15.94 -15.67 15.72
CA SER A 21 -16.09 -15.48 17.18
C SER A 21 -16.03 -13.99 17.53
N PRO A 22 -16.48 -13.58 18.73
CA PRO A 22 -16.41 -12.17 19.16
C PRO A 22 -14.98 -11.61 19.20
N VAL A 23 -13.97 -12.48 19.32
CA VAL A 23 -12.55 -12.13 19.41
C VAL A 23 -11.78 -12.39 18.10
N THR A 24 -12.48 -12.79 17.04
CA THR A 24 -11.84 -13.06 15.74
C THR A 24 -11.60 -11.77 14.99
N ASP A 25 -10.34 -11.40 14.82
CA ASP A 25 -9.93 -10.37 13.88
C ASP A 25 -10.14 -10.86 12.43
N LEU A 26 -10.94 -10.14 11.66
CA LEU A 26 -11.24 -10.44 10.25
C LEU A 26 -10.21 -9.84 9.29
N GLY A 27 -9.15 -9.18 9.80
CA GLY A 27 -8.05 -8.68 8.98
C GLY A 27 -8.51 -7.74 7.87
N GLY A 28 -9.52 -6.90 8.14
CA GLY A 28 -10.13 -5.97 7.19
C GLY A 28 -10.94 -6.65 6.07
N LEU A 29 -11.36 -7.91 6.23
CA LEU A 29 -12.28 -8.56 5.29
C LEU A 29 -13.67 -7.91 5.28
N ASP A 30 -14.18 -7.56 6.46
CA ASP A 30 -15.39 -6.78 6.68
C ASP A 30 -15.38 -5.44 5.92
N GLU A 31 -14.34 -4.63 6.10
CA GLU A 31 -14.20 -3.36 5.38
C GLU A 31 -14.15 -3.56 3.87
N ARG A 32 -13.43 -4.58 3.40
CA ARG A 32 -13.33 -4.91 1.97
C ARG A 32 -14.64 -5.41 1.38
N LEU A 33 -15.43 -6.16 2.15
CA LEU A 33 -16.75 -6.64 1.73
C LEU A 33 -17.74 -5.48 1.64
N GLU A 34 -17.75 -4.59 2.64
CA GLU A 34 -18.55 -3.38 2.64
C GLU A 34 -18.22 -2.47 1.44
N GLN A 35 -16.93 -2.31 1.13
CA GLN A 35 -16.47 -1.54 -0.03
C GLN A 35 -16.72 -2.23 -1.38
N SER A 36 -16.88 -3.55 -1.40
CA SER A 36 -17.16 -4.29 -2.63
C SER A 36 -18.60 -4.10 -3.13
N GLY A 37 -19.48 -3.54 -2.28
CA GLY A 37 -20.91 -3.38 -2.57
C GLY A 37 -21.68 -4.70 -2.63
N ARG A 38 -21.05 -5.83 -2.28
CA ARG A 38 -21.70 -7.14 -2.19
C ARG A 38 -22.58 -7.20 -0.94
N HIS A 39 -23.70 -7.89 -1.04
CA HIS A 39 -24.51 -8.17 0.13
C HIS A 39 -23.75 -9.20 0.99
N TRP A 40 -23.32 -8.80 2.18
CA TRP A 40 -22.58 -9.67 3.09
C TRP A 40 -23.17 -9.65 4.49
N GLN A 41 -22.96 -10.73 5.23
CA GLN A 41 -23.46 -10.87 6.60
C GLN A 41 -22.42 -11.52 7.51
N ALA A 42 -22.21 -10.93 8.68
CA ALA A 42 -21.44 -11.50 9.77
C ALA A 42 -22.38 -12.21 10.75
N ILE A 43 -22.05 -13.45 11.11
CA ILE A 43 -22.77 -14.22 12.13
C ILE A 43 -21.80 -14.51 13.26
N GLU A 44 -21.99 -13.82 14.38
CA GLU A 44 -21.18 -13.99 15.57
C GLU A 44 -21.55 -15.28 16.31
N MET A 45 -20.53 -16.07 16.63
CA MET A 45 -20.63 -17.31 17.39
C MET A 45 -19.93 -17.13 18.74
N GLY A 46 -20.67 -16.58 19.70
CA GLY A 46 -20.22 -16.43 21.08
C GLY A 46 -20.17 -17.77 21.82
N MET A 47 -19.10 -18.06 22.55
CA MET A 47 -19.00 -19.28 23.37
C MET A 47 -19.83 -19.21 24.66
N GLY A 48 -20.54 -18.11 24.91
CA GLY A 48 -21.34 -17.87 26.12
C GLY A 48 -22.70 -18.54 26.15
N SER A 49 -23.31 -18.83 24.98
CA SER A 49 -24.63 -19.47 24.88
C SER A 49 -24.52 -20.95 24.48
N SER A 50 -25.43 -21.79 24.96
CA SER A 50 -25.53 -23.19 24.52
C SER A 50 -25.90 -23.29 23.04
N GLU A 51 -26.76 -22.41 22.56
CA GLU A 51 -27.22 -22.33 21.17
C GLU A 51 -26.07 -22.09 20.19
N SER A 52 -25.19 -21.11 20.45
CA SER A 52 -24.07 -20.82 19.54
C SER A 52 -23.02 -21.94 19.54
N ARG A 53 -22.85 -22.67 20.65
CA ARG A 53 -21.99 -23.87 20.71
C ARG A 53 -22.54 -25.00 19.85
N GLU A 54 -23.86 -25.22 19.88
CA GLU A 54 -24.52 -26.19 19.03
C GLU A 54 -24.43 -25.80 17.55
N GLN A 55 -24.67 -24.53 17.21
CA GLN A 55 -24.50 -24.01 15.86
C GLN A 55 -23.06 -24.22 15.35
N PHE A 56 -22.05 -23.94 16.17
CA PHE A 56 -20.65 -24.19 15.82
C PHE A 56 -20.34 -25.68 15.64
N ALA A 57 -20.84 -26.55 16.51
CA ALA A 57 -20.66 -27.99 16.40
C ALA A 57 -21.23 -28.54 15.08
N ARG A 58 -22.38 -28.01 14.65
CA ARG A 58 -23.00 -28.37 13.36
C ARG A 58 -22.28 -27.76 12.17
N LEU A 59 -21.84 -26.51 12.28
CA LEU A 59 -21.02 -25.89 11.25
C LEU A 59 -19.75 -26.71 11.01
N LYS A 60 -19.09 -27.17 12.08
CA LYS A 60 -17.97 -28.11 12.03
C LYS A 60 -18.34 -29.44 11.37
N ALA A 61 -19.51 -29.99 11.66
CA ALA A 61 -19.99 -31.21 11.01
C ALA A 61 -20.23 -31.03 9.49
N MET A 62 -20.71 -29.84 9.09
CA MET A 62 -21.01 -29.52 7.69
C MET A 62 -19.77 -29.18 6.87
N THR A 63 -18.79 -28.48 7.45
CA THR A 63 -17.60 -27.98 6.72
C THR A 63 -16.35 -28.81 6.95
N GLY A 64 -16.34 -29.69 7.95
CA GLY A 64 -15.17 -30.41 8.43
C GLY A 64 -14.15 -29.53 9.16
N ARG A 65 -14.41 -28.23 9.34
CA ARG A 65 -13.46 -27.28 9.92
C ARG A 65 -13.75 -27.03 11.39
N SER A 66 -12.71 -27.16 12.22
CA SER A 66 -12.78 -26.99 13.68
C SER A 66 -12.43 -25.58 14.18
N THR A 67 -12.24 -24.61 13.28
CA THR A 67 -11.81 -23.26 13.61
C THR A 67 -12.69 -22.21 12.93
N LEU A 68 -12.88 -21.09 13.62
CA LEU A 68 -13.43 -19.85 13.07
C LEU A 68 -12.28 -18.93 12.62
N PRO A 69 -12.48 -18.03 11.64
CA PRO A 69 -13.72 -17.81 10.92
C PRO A 69 -13.96 -18.88 9.83
N GLN A 70 -15.23 -19.13 9.52
CA GLN A 70 -15.69 -19.98 8.42
C GLN A 70 -16.52 -19.15 7.46
N ILE A 71 -16.11 -19.11 6.20
CA ILE A 71 -16.61 -18.18 5.20
C ILE A 71 -17.29 -18.96 4.09
N PHE A 72 -18.48 -18.49 3.74
CA PHE A 72 -19.30 -19.00 2.66
C PHE A 72 -19.46 -17.92 1.60
N VAL A 73 -19.41 -18.33 0.33
CA VAL A 73 -19.62 -17.45 -0.82
C VAL A 73 -20.70 -18.10 -1.69
N ASN A 74 -21.80 -17.39 -1.93
CA ASN A 74 -22.98 -17.91 -2.63
C ASN A 74 -23.47 -19.25 -2.06
N GLY A 75 -23.53 -19.37 -0.73
CA GLY A 75 -23.95 -20.59 -0.04
C GLY A 75 -22.95 -21.76 -0.05
N ARG A 76 -21.78 -21.61 -0.69
CA ARG A 76 -20.73 -22.64 -0.72
C ARG A 76 -19.64 -22.33 0.29
N PHE A 77 -19.23 -23.33 1.06
CA PHE A 77 -18.11 -23.20 1.97
C PHE A 77 -16.81 -23.00 1.19
N VAL A 78 -16.12 -21.89 1.46
CA VAL A 78 -14.86 -21.52 0.79
C VAL A 78 -13.64 -21.82 1.68
N GLY A 79 -13.82 -21.79 2.99
CA GLY A 79 -12.75 -22.02 3.95
C GLY A 79 -12.73 -20.96 5.04
N GLY A 80 -11.55 -20.57 5.47
CA GLY A 80 -11.34 -19.50 6.43
C GLY A 80 -10.73 -18.28 5.74
N LEU A 81 -10.27 -17.31 6.54
CA LEU A 81 -9.90 -15.98 6.06
C LEU A 81 -9.01 -16.00 4.80
N ARG A 82 -7.83 -16.64 4.87
CA ARG A 82 -6.90 -16.69 3.73
C ARG A 82 -7.46 -17.34 2.46
N GLN A 83 -8.32 -18.34 2.61
CA GLN A 83 -8.90 -19.05 1.46
C GLN A 83 -10.01 -18.20 0.82
N ALA A 84 -10.79 -17.51 1.64
CA ALA A 84 -11.79 -16.56 1.17
C ALA A 84 -11.15 -15.37 0.46
N GLU A 85 -10.06 -14.80 1.01
CA GLU A 85 -9.31 -13.72 0.36
C GLU A 85 -8.73 -14.11 -1.00
N ALA A 86 -8.35 -15.39 -1.18
CA ALA A 86 -7.85 -15.88 -2.45
C ALA A 86 -8.95 -16.06 -3.52
N GLN A 87 -10.19 -16.34 -3.09
CA GLN A 87 -11.32 -16.61 -3.99
C GLN A 87 -12.23 -15.40 -4.21
N LEU A 88 -12.27 -14.47 -3.27
CA LEU A 88 -12.97 -13.21 -3.41
C LEU A 88 -11.98 -12.21 -4.01
N PRO A 89 -12.12 -11.82 -5.30
CA PRO A 89 -11.40 -10.66 -5.83
C PRO A 89 -11.97 -9.40 -5.18
N LEU A 90 -11.64 -9.18 -3.91
CA LEU A 90 -11.95 -7.97 -3.16
C LEU A 90 -10.91 -6.91 -3.52
N THR A 91 -10.87 -6.56 -4.80
CA THR A 91 -10.24 -5.33 -5.23
C THR A 91 -11.11 -4.19 -4.74
N GLY A 92 -10.85 -3.68 -3.53
CA GLY A 92 -11.44 -2.44 -3.05
C GLY A 92 -11.10 -1.28 -4.00
N PRO A 93 -11.85 -0.16 -3.96
CA PRO A 93 -11.77 0.94 -4.95
C PRO A 93 -10.48 1.80 -4.89
N TYR A 94 -9.63 1.58 -3.89
CA TYR A 94 -8.43 2.39 -3.63
C TYR A 94 -7.23 2.31 -4.60
N PRO A 95 -7.09 1.33 -5.52
CA PRO A 95 -5.99 1.33 -6.50
C PRO A 95 -6.05 2.50 -7.49
N SER A 96 -7.26 3.00 -7.76
CA SER A 96 -7.48 3.99 -8.83
C SER A 96 -7.06 5.41 -8.41
N ALA A 97 -7.54 5.88 -7.25
CA ALA A 97 -7.22 7.21 -6.75
C ALA A 97 -5.73 7.35 -6.38
N ALA A 98 -5.17 6.37 -5.66
CA ALA A 98 -3.76 6.36 -5.28
C ALA A 98 -2.83 6.25 -6.51
N GLY A 99 -3.23 5.49 -7.54
CA GLY A 99 -2.50 5.40 -8.80
C GLY A 99 -2.45 6.73 -9.54
N TRP A 100 -3.61 7.35 -9.77
CA TRP A 100 -3.70 8.63 -10.48
C TRP A 100 -2.98 9.77 -9.75
N MET A 101 -3.15 9.87 -8.43
CA MET A 101 -2.44 10.86 -7.63
C MET A 101 -0.92 10.67 -7.67
N GLY A 102 -0.45 9.41 -7.69
CA GLY A 102 0.97 9.10 -7.88
C GLY A 102 1.52 9.67 -9.19
N TYR A 103 0.83 9.44 -10.31
CA TYR A 103 1.25 9.96 -11.62
C TYR A 103 1.19 11.49 -11.70
N LEU A 104 0.19 12.12 -11.07
CA LEU A 104 0.12 13.58 -10.99
C LEU A 104 1.33 14.17 -10.26
N GLY A 105 1.92 13.42 -9.32
CA GLY A 105 3.18 13.78 -8.67
C GLY A 105 4.39 13.91 -9.62
N LEU A 106 4.32 13.42 -10.86
CA LEU A 106 5.38 13.65 -11.85
C LEU A 106 5.25 14.99 -12.59
N LEU A 107 4.10 15.65 -12.54
CA LEU A 107 3.89 16.90 -13.26
C LEU A 107 4.88 18.00 -12.83
N PRO A 108 5.13 18.26 -11.53
CA PRO A 108 6.07 19.30 -11.15
C PRO A 108 7.52 18.94 -11.46
N PHE A 109 7.87 17.65 -11.51
CA PHE A 109 9.17 17.19 -12.00
C PHE A 109 9.36 17.51 -13.48
N LEU A 110 8.38 17.18 -14.32
CA LEU A 110 8.43 17.45 -15.76
C LEU A 110 8.44 18.95 -16.04
N ALA A 111 7.59 19.72 -15.36
CA ALA A 111 7.55 21.18 -15.47
C ALA A 111 8.86 21.82 -15.03
N GLY A 112 9.44 21.37 -13.92
CA GLY A 112 10.75 21.83 -13.44
C GLY A 112 11.85 21.52 -14.44
N ALA A 113 11.94 20.27 -14.91
CA ALA A 113 12.96 19.82 -15.86
C ALA A 113 12.92 20.60 -17.19
N LEU A 114 11.74 20.67 -17.83
CA LEU A 114 11.56 21.47 -19.05
C LEU A 114 11.77 22.96 -18.79
N GLY A 115 11.37 23.41 -17.61
CA GLY A 115 11.55 24.76 -17.12
C GLY A 115 13.02 25.21 -17.08
N VAL A 116 13.93 24.34 -16.63
CA VAL A 116 15.37 24.66 -16.66
C VAL A 116 15.88 24.83 -18.10
N TRP A 117 15.28 24.12 -19.08
CA TRP A 117 15.67 24.20 -20.49
C TRP A 117 15.06 25.38 -21.24
N PHE A 118 13.86 25.83 -20.90
CA PHE A 118 13.13 26.81 -21.73
C PHE A 118 12.67 28.04 -20.97
N GLY A 119 12.82 28.04 -19.65
CA GLY A 119 12.32 29.05 -18.76
C GLY A 119 13.41 29.67 -17.87
N PRO A 120 12.99 30.36 -16.81
CA PRO A 120 13.89 31.04 -15.90
C PRO A 120 14.80 30.09 -15.09
N ALA A 121 16.02 30.56 -14.79
CA ALA A 121 17.01 29.80 -14.02
C ALA A 121 16.55 29.34 -12.62
N TRP A 122 15.62 30.08 -12.00
CA TRP A 122 15.07 29.72 -10.68
C TRP A 122 14.27 28.41 -10.68
N LEU A 123 13.85 27.91 -11.85
CA LEU A 123 13.16 26.62 -11.98
C LEU A 123 14.04 25.42 -11.61
N ALA A 124 15.37 25.56 -11.64
CA ALA A 124 16.28 24.56 -11.07
C ALA A 124 16.10 24.46 -9.54
N GLY A 125 15.82 25.58 -8.87
CA GLY A 125 15.49 25.62 -7.45
C GLY A 125 14.14 24.97 -7.15
N TRP A 126 13.12 25.21 -7.98
CA TRP A 126 11.84 24.50 -7.90
C TRP A 126 12.06 23.00 -8.00
N LEU A 127 12.73 22.54 -9.06
CA LEU A 127 12.97 21.13 -9.32
C LEU A 127 13.68 20.44 -8.14
N ALA A 128 14.71 21.09 -7.57
CA ALA A 128 15.39 20.59 -6.39
C ALA A 128 14.48 20.54 -5.17
N ALA A 129 13.74 21.62 -4.87
CA ALA A 129 12.83 21.70 -3.73
C ALA A 129 11.75 20.61 -3.78
N TYR A 130 11.11 20.45 -4.95
CA TYR A 130 10.11 19.42 -5.14
C TYR A 130 10.70 18.01 -5.05
N GLY A 131 11.89 17.80 -5.63
CA GLY A 131 12.64 16.55 -5.51
C GLY A 131 12.91 16.15 -4.06
N ALA A 132 13.34 17.10 -3.23
CA ALA A 132 13.58 16.86 -1.80
C ALA A 132 12.29 16.53 -1.03
N VAL A 133 11.19 17.23 -1.31
CA VAL A 133 9.86 16.95 -0.71
C VAL A 133 9.42 15.52 -1.02
N ILE A 134 9.50 15.11 -2.30
CA ILE A 134 9.06 13.77 -2.71
C ILE A 134 10.02 12.69 -2.19
N LEU A 135 11.31 12.95 -2.11
CA LEU A 135 12.27 12.02 -1.52
C LEU A 135 11.97 11.80 -0.02
N SER A 136 11.70 12.87 0.71
CA SER A 136 11.29 12.84 2.13
C SER A 136 10.00 12.06 2.35
N PHE A 137 8.96 12.35 1.56
CA PHE A 137 7.66 11.68 1.64
C PHE A 137 7.78 10.15 1.57
N VAL A 138 8.70 9.66 0.75
CA VAL A 138 8.85 8.22 0.52
C VAL A 138 9.59 7.54 1.66
N GLY A 139 10.55 8.24 2.26
CA GLY A 139 11.12 7.84 3.54
C GLY A 139 10.01 7.66 4.59
N ALA A 140 9.15 8.68 4.74
CA ALA A 140 8.07 8.68 5.73
C ALA A 140 7.08 7.50 5.61
N ILE A 141 6.85 6.98 4.40
CA ILE A 141 6.03 5.76 4.19
C ILE A 141 6.56 4.60 5.04
N HIS A 142 7.88 4.44 5.12
CA HIS A 142 8.51 3.33 5.83
C HIS A 142 8.47 3.52 7.35
N TRP A 143 8.52 4.76 7.82
CA TRP A 143 8.25 5.06 9.23
C TRP A 143 6.83 4.62 9.61
N GLY A 144 5.83 5.06 8.85
CA GLY A 144 4.42 4.72 9.11
C GLY A 144 4.18 3.20 9.07
N LEU A 145 4.83 2.51 8.14
CA LEU A 145 4.75 1.06 8.03
C LEU A 145 5.46 0.31 9.16
N ALA A 146 6.56 0.84 9.67
CA ALA A 146 7.24 0.31 10.85
C ALA A 146 6.37 0.43 12.11
N MET A 147 5.59 1.52 12.27
CA MET A 147 4.70 1.71 13.42
C MET A 147 3.63 0.61 13.58
N HIS A 148 3.23 -0.03 12.49
CA HIS A 148 2.19 -1.06 12.49
C HIS A 148 2.74 -2.48 12.69
N ARG A 149 4.05 -2.64 12.94
CA ARG A 149 4.65 -3.94 13.20
C ARG A 149 4.91 -4.16 14.68
N PRO A 150 4.43 -5.27 15.27
CA PRO A 150 4.60 -5.55 16.71
C PRO A 150 6.06 -5.78 17.16
N ALA A 151 7.04 -5.82 16.24
CA ALA A 151 8.46 -5.90 16.54
C ALA A 151 9.32 -5.23 15.44
N ALA A 152 8.97 -4.00 15.04
CA ALA A 152 9.82 -3.27 14.09
C ALA A 152 11.22 -3.05 14.65
N ALA A 153 12.23 -3.44 13.89
CA ALA A 153 13.62 -3.18 14.23
C ALA A 153 13.89 -1.65 14.20
N PRO A 154 14.62 -1.08 15.17
CA PRO A 154 14.91 0.37 15.23
C PRO A 154 15.52 0.93 13.94
N GLU A 155 16.28 0.12 13.22
CA GLU A 155 16.93 0.45 11.96
C GLU A 155 15.93 0.86 10.87
N ALA A 156 14.70 0.35 10.91
CA ALA A 156 13.65 0.75 9.97
C ALA A 156 13.27 2.22 10.14
N PHE A 157 13.23 2.72 11.38
CA PHE A 157 12.96 4.13 11.66
C PHE A 157 14.14 5.01 11.24
N TYR A 158 15.38 4.62 11.56
CA TYR A 158 16.55 5.38 11.15
C TYR A 158 16.69 5.47 9.64
N ALA A 159 16.50 4.35 8.93
CA ALA A 159 16.53 4.32 7.47
C ALA A 159 15.45 5.22 6.88
N SER A 160 14.24 5.26 7.44
CA SER A 160 13.12 6.07 6.94
C SER A 160 13.37 7.59 6.98
N VAL A 161 14.29 8.06 7.83
CA VAL A 161 14.67 9.48 7.93
C VAL A 161 15.77 9.85 6.93
N THR A 162 16.58 8.89 6.50
CA THR A 162 17.71 9.12 5.59
C THR A 162 17.31 9.87 4.30
N PRO A 163 16.20 9.55 3.60
CA PRO A 163 15.77 10.29 2.42
C PRO A 163 15.51 11.78 2.68
N ALA A 164 14.91 12.12 3.83
CA ALA A 164 14.63 13.50 4.20
C ALA A 164 15.92 14.29 4.46
N LEU A 165 16.90 13.67 5.14
CA LEU A 165 18.21 14.30 5.39
C LEU A 165 19.00 14.49 4.10
N VAL A 166 18.99 13.49 3.20
CA VAL A 166 19.61 13.61 1.87
C VAL A 166 18.96 14.75 1.07
N GLY A 167 17.63 14.82 1.08
CA GLY A 167 16.88 15.90 0.45
C GLY A 167 17.28 17.27 1.00
N TRP A 168 17.28 17.42 2.32
CA TRP A 168 17.64 18.66 3.00
C TRP A 168 19.08 19.11 2.66
N VAL A 169 20.06 18.22 2.76
CA VAL A 169 21.46 18.53 2.41
C VAL A 169 21.58 18.93 0.93
N ALA A 170 20.89 18.24 0.02
CA ALA A 170 20.91 18.57 -1.40
C ALA A 170 20.38 19.99 -1.69
N LEU A 171 19.43 20.50 -0.88
CA LEU A 171 18.91 21.86 -1.02
C LEU A 171 19.89 22.95 -0.59
N LEU A 172 20.79 22.64 0.34
CA LEU A 172 21.83 23.55 0.82
C LEU A 172 23.01 23.67 -0.15
N LEU A 173 23.11 22.76 -1.10
CA LEU A 173 24.19 22.71 -2.08
C LEU A 173 23.82 23.44 -3.39
N PRO A 174 24.84 23.90 -4.17
CA PRO A 174 24.63 24.40 -5.52
C PRO A 174 23.84 23.39 -6.36
N ARG A 175 22.95 23.86 -7.24
CA ARG A 175 22.03 22.98 -8.01
C ARG A 175 22.76 21.99 -8.90
N LEU A 176 23.95 22.35 -9.37
CA LEU A 176 24.84 21.46 -10.13
C LEU A 176 25.25 20.21 -9.33
N ILE A 177 25.29 20.29 -8.00
CA ILE A 177 25.63 19.19 -7.09
C ILE A 177 24.36 18.59 -6.47
N GLY A 178 23.40 19.42 -6.07
CA GLY A 178 22.18 18.98 -5.39
C GLY A 178 21.27 18.09 -6.25
N LEU A 179 21.10 18.40 -7.55
CA LEU A 179 20.24 17.60 -8.43
C LEU A 179 20.74 16.14 -8.60
N PRO A 180 22.04 15.89 -8.86
CA PRO A 180 22.60 14.53 -8.85
C PRO A 180 22.44 13.81 -7.52
N ILE A 181 22.61 14.50 -6.39
CA ILE A 181 22.43 13.90 -5.05
C ILE A 181 20.98 13.45 -4.85
N LEU A 182 20.00 14.27 -5.26
CA LEU A 182 18.59 13.88 -5.21
C LEU A 182 18.31 12.66 -6.09
N ALA A 183 18.84 12.63 -7.32
CA ALA A 183 18.68 11.51 -8.23
C ALA A 183 19.29 10.22 -7.64
N ALA A 184 20.51 10.30 -7.11
CA ALA A 184 21.17 9.20 -6.41
C ALA A 184 20.38 8.76 -5.17
N GLY A 185 19.82 9.70 -4.41
CA GLY A 185 18.95 9.43 -3.26
C GLY A 185 17.72 8.61 -3.63
N PHE A 186 17.03 8.97 -4.71
CA PHE A 186 15.89 8.20 -5.22
C PHE A 186 16.28 6.77 -5.65
N ILE A 187 17.40 6.63 -6.36
CA ILE A 187 17.90 5.32 -6.80
C ILE A 187 18.29 4.46 -5.59
N ALA A 188 19.10 5.01 -4.69
CA ALA A 188 19.58 4.32 -3.49
C ALA A 188 18.40 3.87 -2.61
N TRP A 189 17.40 4.75 -2.43
CA TRP A 189 16.20 4.40 -1.69
C TRP A 189 15.40 3.29 -2.36
N ARG A 190 15.22 3.36 -3.69
CA ARG A 190 14.51 2.31 -4.43
C ARG A 190 15.21 0.96 -4.33
N ILE A 191 16.54 0.95 -4.38
CA ILE A 191 17.33 -0.27 -4.20
C ILE A 191 17.17 -0.81 -2.77
N TRP A 192 17.20 0.07 -1.76
CA TRP A 192 16.97 -0.32 -0.37
C TRP A 192 15.58 -0.94 -0.17
N GLU A 193 14.53 -0.34 -0.74
CA GLU A 193 13.15 -0.89 -0.75
C GLU A 193 13.10 -2.30 -1.36
N HIS A 194 13.89 -2.57 -2.42
CA HIS A 194 13.95 -3.88 -3.07
C HIS A 194 14.71 -4.95 -2.27
N ARG A 195 15.62 -4.55 -1.38
CA ARG A 195 16.41 -5.48 -0.56
C ARG A 195 15.76 -5.86 0.75
N GLN A 196 14.68 -5.18 1.14
CA GLN A 196 13.98 -5.52 2.37
C GLN A 196 13.31 -6.90 2.27
N PRO A 197 13.49 -7.78 3.27
CA PRO A 197 12.85 -9.08 3.30
C PRO A 197 11.34 -8.94 3.56
N GLY A 198 10.54 -9.66 2.76
CA GLY A 198 9.08 -9.69 2.87
C GLY A 198 8.35 -8.75 1.89
N ASP A 199 7.13 -9.12 1.51
CA ASP A 199 6.24 -8.30 0.67
C ASP A 199 5.62 -7.16 1.50
N VAL A 200 6.48 -6.27 2.00
CA VAL A 200 6.19 -5.15 2.89
C VAL A 200 5.22 -4.13 2.26
N LEU A 201 5.37 -3.91 0.95
CA LEU A 201 4.50 -3.04 0.15
C LEU A 201 3.72 -3.88 -0.86
N PRO A 202 2.43 -3.62 -1.12
CA PRO A 202 1.68 -4.32 -2.16
C PRO A 202 2.35 -4.25 -3.54
N ARG A 203 2.23 -5.33 -4.34
CA ARG A 203 2.86 -5.44 -5.68
C ARG A 203 2.51 -4.26 -6.60
N TRP A 204 1.26 -3.80 -6.59
CA TRP A 204 0.81 -2.67 -7.40
C TRP A 204 1.56 -1.38 -7.03
N PHE A 205 1.74 -1.13 -5.73
CA PHE A 205 2.40 0.05 -5.22
C PHE A 205 3.89 0.02 -5.54
N ARG A 206 4.54 -1.15 -5.46
CA ARG A 206 5.94 -1.30 -5.89
C ARG A 206 6.12 -1.00 -7.38
N ARG A 207 5.19 -1.43 -8.23
CA ARG A 207 5.22 -1.14 -9.67
C ARG A 207 5.08 0.36 -9.93
N LEU A 208 4.09 0.99 -9.30
CA LEU A 208 3.89 2.43 -9.35
C LEU A 208 5.16 3.17 -8.88
N ARG A 209 5.71 2.77 -7.73
CA ARG A 209 6.93 3.32 -7.15
C ARG A 209 8.10 3.30 -8.13
N THR A 210 8.34 2.18 -8.81
CA THR A 210 9.40 2.09 -9.83
C THR A 210 9.18 3.08 -10.96
N VAL A 211 7.95 3.22 -11.49
CA VAL A 211 7.66 4.18 -12.57
C VAL A 211 7.86 5.62 -12.10
N LEU A 212 7.39 5.96 -10.89
CA LEU A 212 7.56 7.29 -10.32
C LEU A 212 9.03 7.62 -10.05
N THR A 213 9.81 6.66 -9.54
CA THR A 213 11.25 6.83 -9.34
C THR A 213 11.96 7.06 -10.66
N ILE A 214 11.66 6.30 -11.71
CA ILE A 214 12.25 6.50 -13.04
C ILE A 214 11.90 7.91 -13.55
N GLY A 215 10.63 8.31 -13.50
CA GLY A 215 10.20 9.64 -13.94
C GLY A 215 10.90 10.77 -13.18
N ALA A 216 10.98 10.69 -11.85
CA ALA A 216 11.65 11.68 -11.01
C ALA A 216 13.15 11.75 -11.30
N VAL A 217 13.84 10.61 -11.38
CA VAL A 217 15.28 10.54 -11.68
C VAL A 217 15.56 11.10 -13.07
N SER A 218 14.79 10.70 -14.09
CA SER A 218 14.93 11.23 -15.45
C SER A 218 14.74 12.75 -15.48
N ALA A 219 13.73 13.30 -14.80
CA ALA A 219 13.51 14.73 -14.73
C ALA A 219 14.66 15.48 -14.03
N LEU A 220 15.15 14.95 -12.89
CA LEU A 220 16.29 15.52 -12.16
C LEU A 220 17.55 15.53 -13.02
N LEU A 221 17.83 14.44 -13.74
CA LEU A 221 18.98 14.36 -14.64
C LEU A 221 18.83 15.28 -15.84
N ILE A 222 17.66 15.36 -16.47
CA ILE A 222 17.39 16.30 -17.57
C ILE A 222 17.61 17.74 -17.12
N GLY A 223 17.09 18.12 -15.95
CA GLY A 223 17.32 19.45 -15.37
C GLY A 223 18.79 19.70 -15.02
N TRP A 224 19.51 18.68 -14.52
CA TRP A 224 20.94 18.78 -14.24
C TRP A 224 21.77 18.97 -15.50
N PHE A 225 21.48 18.25 -16.59
CA PHE A 225 22.17 18.40 -17.87
C PHE A 225 22.08 19.83 -18.40
N ALA A 226 20.95 20.52 -18.20
CA ALA A 226 20.79 21.93 -18.60
C ALA A 226 21.71 22.91 -17.85
N LEU A 227 22.23 22.51 -16.68
CA LEU A 227 23.12 23.35 -15.86
C LEU A 227 24.59 23.10 -16.16
N LEU A 228 24.92 22.09 -16.96
CA LEU A 228 26.31 21.82 -17.31
C LEU A 228 26.85 22.94 -18.21
N PRO A 229 28.08 23.41 -17.96
CA PRO A 229 28.69 24.53 -18.71
C PRO A 229 28.80 24.24 -20.21
N LEU A 230 28.78 22.97 -20.62
CA LEU A 230 28.76 22.52 -22.01
C LEU A 230 27.49 22.95 -22.78
N THR A 231 26.42 23.32 -22.08
CA THR A 231 25.16 23.74 -22.70
C THR A 231 25.08 25.26 -22.95
N GLY A 232 26.07 26.04 -22.50
CA GLY A 232 26.14 27.49 -22.74
C GLY A 232 25.08 28.32 -22.00
N ARG A 233 24.41 27.75 -20.98
CA ARG A 233 23.35 28.42 -20.19
C ARG A 233 23.71 28.76 -18.74
N ALA A 234 24.95 28.46 -18.34
CA ALA A 234 25.46 28.70 -16.99
C ALA A 234 26.14 30.07 -16.88
#